data_AF-S5MJ54-F1
#
_entry.id   AF-S5MJ54-F1
#
_cell.length_a   1.000
_cell.length_b   1.000
_cell.length_c   1.000
_cell.angle_alpha   90.00
_cell.angle_beta   90.00
_cell.angle_gamma   90.00
#
_symmetry.space_group_name_H-M   'P 1'
#
loop_
_entity.id
_entity.type
_entity.pdbx_description
1 polymer ?
#
loop_
_entity_poly.entity_id
_entity_poly.type
_entity_poly.pdbx_seq_one_letter_code
_entity_poly.pdbx_strand_id
1 'polypeptide(L)'
;MQDVFKSFEEMLKSIIPKDIKYVLKEKYETDQSYEFILVIEEKDLDIFKDKKSEGFINSITNICNSELSIFSKKIVIDLEVLENYA
;
A
#
# COMPACT_ATOMS: atom_id res chain seq x y z
N MET A 1 14.94 -5.88 -2.88
CA MET A 1 13.86 -5.49 -1.95
C MET A 1 13.99 -4.07 -1.36
N GLN A 2 15.04 -3.74 -0.60
CA GLN A 2 15.08 -2.48 0.19
C GLN A 2 14.91 -1.18 -0.60
N ASP A 3 15.49 -1.05 -1.79
CA ASP A 3 15.33 0.16 -2.63
C ASP A 3 13.90 0.33 -3.16
N VAL A 4 13.23 -0.80 -3.44
CA VAL A 4 11.82 -0.82 -3.85
C VAL A 4 10.94 -0.41 -2.69
N PHE A 5 11.20 -0.93 -1.50
CA PHE A 5 10.49 -0.55 -0.28
C PHE A 5 10.61 0.96 -0.01
N LYS A 6 11.82 1.53 -0.07
CA LYS A 6 12.03 2.97 0.13
C LYS A 6 11.29 3.81 -0.92
N SER A 7 11.42 3.44 -2.18
CA SER A 7 10.74 4.14 -3.29
C SER A 7 9.22 4.10 -3.10
N PHE A 8 8.69 2.95 -2.70
CA PHE A 8 7.27 2.78 -2.43
C PHE A 8 6.82 3.58 -1.20
N GLU A 9 7.61 3.57 -0.12
CA GLU A 9 7.35 4.35 1.08
C GLU A 9 7.31 5.87 0.80
N GLU A 10 8.26 6.39 0.02
CA GLU A 10 8.29 7.80 -0.40
C GLU A 10 7.09 8.16 -1.27
N MET A 11 6.71 7.27 -2.19
CA MET A 11 5.52 7.45 -3.02
C MET A 11 4.26 7.51 -2.14
N LEU A 12 4.11 6.58 -1.18
CA LEU A 12 2.99 6.60 -0.24
C LEU A 12 2.95 7.88 0.58
N LYS A 13 4.10 8.39 1.06
CA LYS A 13 4.18 9.67 1.78
C LYS A 13 3.73 10.87 0.94
N SER A 14 3.82 10.78 -0.39
CA SER A 14 3.37 11.82 -1.31
C SER A 14 1.88 11.73 -1.67
N ILE A 15 1.28 10.54 -1.60
CA ILE A 15 -0.12 10.30 -2.03
C ILE A 15 -1.06 10.24 -0.82
N ILE A 16 -0.63 9.64 0.29
CA ILE A 16 -1.44 9.51 1.50
C ILE A 16 -1.47 10.85 2.24
N PRO A 17 -2.66 11.37 2.57
CA PRO A 17 -2.80 12.55 3.43
C PRO A 17 -2.07 12.38 4.77
N LYS A 18 -1.36 13.43 5.21
CA LYS A 18 -0.56 13.40 6.45
C LYS A 18 -1.35 13.15 7.73
N ASP A 19 -2.67 13.32 7.69
CA ASP A 19 -3.56 13.08 8.83
C ASP A 19 -3.83 11.58 9.07
N ILE A 20 -3.64 10.76 8.02
CA ILE A 20 -3.84 9.31 8.09
C ILE A 20 -2.59 8.67 8.69
N LYS A 21 -2.78 7.91 9.77
CA LYS A 21 -1.73 7.10 10.35
C LYS A 21 -1.69 5.75 9.65
N TYR A 22 -0.53 5.41 9.11
CA TYR A 22 -0.29 4.12 8.50
C TYR A 22 1.11 3.60 8.82
N VAL A 23 1.28 2.28 8.73
CA VAL A 23 2.57 1.61 8.81
C VAL A 23 2.72 0.74 7.58
N LEU A 24 3.78 0.98 6.80
CA LEU A 24 4.17 0.12 5.69
C LEU A 24 5.20 -0.90 6.17
N LYS A 25 5.00 -2.18 5.86
CA LYS A 25 5.95 -3.26 6.13
C LYS A 25 6.24 -4.09 4.89
N GLU A 26 7.47 -4.56 4.77
CA GLU A 26 7.84 -5.62 3.82
C GLU A 26 7.26 -6.94 4.32
N LYS A 27 6.59 -7.69 3.44
CA LYS A 27 6.06 -9.03 3.76
C LYS A 27 7.03 -10.10 3.28
N TYR A 28 7.17 -10.24 1.97
CA TYR A 28 8.19 -11.06 1.32
C TYR A 28 8.31 -10.71 -0.18
N GLU A 29 9.44 -11.07 -0.77
CA GLU A 29 9.70 -10.94 -2.21
C GLU A 29 9.60 -12.33 -2.84
N THR A 30 8.87 -12.45 -3.95
CA THR A 30 8.86 -13.63 -4.81
C THR A 30 9.58 -13.32 -6.12
N ASP A 31 9.77 -14.33 -6.98
CA ASP A 31 10.32 -14.11 -8.32
C ASP A 31 9.44 -13.17 -9.18
N GLN A 32 8.15 -13.08 -8.90
CA GLN A 32 7.18 -12.33 -9.71
C GLN A 32 6.59 -11.10 -9.03
N SER A 33 6.71 -10.98 -7.70
CA SER A 33 6.07 -9.92 -6.93
C SER A 33 6.89 -9.42 -5.75
N TYR A 34 6.68 -8.15 -5.41
CA TYR A 34 7.00 -7.59 -4.11
C TYR A 34 5.71 -7.46 -3.31
N GLU A 35 5.63 -8.14 -2.17
CA GLU A 35 4.47 -8.05 -1.28
C GLU A 35 4.74 -7.12 -0.10
N PHE A 36 3.81 -6.19 0.12
CA PHE A 36 3.83 -5.23 1.21
C PHE A 36 2.57 -5.34 2.04
N ILE A 37 2.69 -5.05 3.33
CA ILE A 37 1.56 -4.89 4.23
C ILE A 37 1.42 -3.40 4.54
N LEU A 38 0.23 -2.86 4.32
CA LEU A 38 -0.14 -1.53 4.77
C LEU A 38 -1.12 -1.66 5.95
N VAL A 39 -0.67 -1.29 7.14
CA VAL A 39 -1.50 -1.25 8.34
C VAL A 39 -2.07 0.15 8.52
N ILE A 40 -3.38 0.27 8.69
CA ILE A 40 -4.09 1.53 8.92
C ILE A 40 -4.96 1.47 10.19
N GLU A 41 -5.36 2.62 10.73
CA GLU A 41 -6.36 2.68 11.80
C GLU A 41 -7.76 2.37 11.24
N GLU A 42 -8.62 1.74 12.04
CA GLU A 42 -10.00 1.39 11.64
C GLU A 42 -10.82 2.59 11.15
N LYS A 43 -10.62 3.76 11.78
CA LYS A 43 -11.30 5.02 11.41
C LYS A 43 -11.06 5.44 9.95
N ASP A 44 -9.95 5.02 9.36
CA ASP A 44 -9.54 5.39 8.01
C ASP A 44 -9.89 4.29 6.99
N LEU A 45 -10.46 3.17 7.44
CA LEU A 45 -10.73 1.98 6.61
C LEU A 45 -11.57 2.30 5.38
N ASP A 46 -12.58 3.15 5.51
CA ASP A 46 -13.47 3.52 4.41
C ASP A 46 -12.71 4.18 3.25
N ILE A 47 -11.66 4.96 3.52
CA ILE A 47 -10.84 5.61 2.49
C ILE A 47 -10.08 4.56 1.66
N PHE A 48 -9.62 3.50 2.30
CA PHE A 48 -8.80 2.47 1.67
C PHE A 48 -9.59 1.33 1.03
N LYS A 49 -10.79 1.03 1.57
CA LYS A 49 -11.60 -0.14 1.21
C LYS A 49 -12.93 0.17 0.52
N ASP A 50 -13.23 1.43 0.21
CA ASP A 50 -14.52 1.81 -0.38
C ASP A 50 -14.90 0.87 -1.52
N LYS A 51 -16.10 0.27 -1.43
CA LYS A 51 -16.57 -0.76 -2.38
C LYS A 51 -17.20 -0.16 -3.63
N LYS A 52 -17.44 1.15 -3.67
CA LYS A 52 -18.12 1.84 -4.79
C LYS A 52 -17.16 2.59 -5.70
N SER A 53 -16.08 3.12 -5.16
CA SER A 53 -14.94 3.64 -5.92
C SER A 53 -13.80 2.66 -5.76
N GLU A 54 -13.04 2.32 -6.81
CA GLU A 54 -11.82 1.53 -6.68
C GLU A 54 -10.98 2.06 -5.51
N GLY A 55 -11.03 1.38 -4.36
CA GLY A 55 -10.50 1.89 -3.09
C GLY A 55 -9.06 2.37 -3.24
N PHE A 56 -8.64 3.29 -2.40
CA PHE A 56 -7.32 3.93 -2.52
C PHE A 56 -6.16 2.93 -2.66
N ILE A 57 -6.27 1.74 -2.06
CA ILE A 57 -5.34 0.61 -2.24
C ILE A 57 -5.30 0.11 -3.69
N ASN A 58 -6.45 -0.10 -4.33
CA ASN A 58 -6.51 -0.53 -5.73
C ASN A 58 -5.90 0.54 -6.64
N SER A 59 -6.19 1.82 -6.39
CA SER A 59 -5.61 2.92 -7.15
C SER A 59 -4.08 2.92 -7.07
N ILE A 60 -3.52 2.82 -5.86
CA ILE A 60 -2.06 2.74 -5.68
C ILE A 60 -1.49 1.49 -6.34
N THR A 61 -2.12 0.33 -6.12
CA THR A 61 -1.67 -0.95 -6.68
C THR A 61 -1.66 -0.89 -8.20
N ASN A 62 -2.68 -0.26 -8.81
CA ASN A 62 -2.77 -0.08 -10.25
C ASN A 62 -1.70 0.87 -10.78
N ILE A 63 -1.41 1.99 -10.09
CA ILE A 63 -0.31 2.89 -10.46
C ILE A 63 1.03 2.15 -10.42
N CYS A 64 1.27 1.40 -9.35
CA CYS A 64 2.49 0.60 -9.16
C CYS A 64 2.65 -0.53 -10.16
N ASN A 65 1.56 -1.02 -10.74
CA ASN A 65 1.57 -2.10 -11.73
C ASN A 65 1.23 -1.61 -13.14
N SER A 66 1.15 -0.30 -13.34
CA SER A 66 0.92 0.28 -14.65
C SER A 66 2.15 0.10 -15.55
N GLU A 67 1.95 0.19 -16.86
CA GLU A 67 3.05 0.09 -17.85
C GLU A 67 4.12 1.19 -17.70
N LEU A 68 3.80 2.26 -16.98
CA LEU A 68 4.71 3.37 -16.66
C LEU A 68 5.48 3.16 -15.36
N SER A 69 5.24 2.06 -14.66
CA SER A 69 5.87 1.77 -13.37
C SER A 69 7.34 1.44 -13.53
N ILE A 70 8.14 1.93 -12.58
CA ILE A 70 9.58 1.66 -12.48
C ILE A 70 9.88 0.28 -11.85
N PHE A 71 8.86 -0.44 -11.39
CA PHE A 71 9.03 -1.70 -10.69
C PHE A 71 9.17 -2.87 -11.67
N SER A 72 10.23 -3.66 -11.52
CA SER A 72 10.52 -4.84 -12.36
C SER A 72 9.63 -6.05 -12.05
N LYS A 73 8.93 -6.03 -10.91
CA LYS A 73 8.02 -7.09 -10.45
C LYS A 73 6.71 -6.47 -10.01
N LYS A 74 5.66 -7.29 -9.96
CA LYS A 74 4.32 -6.85 -9.56
C LYS A 74 4.31 -6.42 -8.09
N ILE A 75 3.78 -5.24 -7.78
CA ILE A 75 3.54 -4.80 -6.41
C ILE A 75 2.21 -5.36 -5.94
N VAL A 76 2.21 -6.03 -4.79
CA VAL A 76 1.00 -6.52 -4.12
C VAL A 76 0.95 -5.87 -2.74
N ILE A 77 -0.21 -5.31 -2.39
CA ILE A 77 -0.41 -4.60 -1.12
C ILE A 77 -1.55 -5.30 -0.38
N ASP A 78 -1.23 -5.89 0.76
CA ASP A 78 -2.21 -6.39 1.72
C ASP A 78 -2.56 -5.27 2.70
N LEU A 79 -3.86 -4.96 2.82
CA LEU A 79 -4.36 -3.99 3.78
C LEU A 79 -4.73 -4.68 5.09
N GLU A 80 -4.04 -4.33 6.16
CA GLU A 80 -4.38 -4.74 7.52
C GLU A 80 -4.96 -3.55 8.29
N VAL A 81 -5.93 -3.85 9.16
CA VAL A 81 -6.53 -2.85 10.05
C VAL A 81 -6.00 -3.10 11.44
N LEU A 82 -5.46 -2.06 12.06
CA LEU A 82 -5.07 -2.11 13.45
C LEU A 82 -6.35 -2.13 14.31
N GLU A 83 -6.76 -3.32 14.71
CA GLU A 83 -7.80 -3.48 15.73
C GLU A 83 -7.21 -3.05 17.08
N ASN A 84 -7.60 -1.88 17.57
CA ASN A 84 -7.34 -1.52 18.96
C ASN A 84 -8.18 -2.46 19.82
N TYR A 85 -7.54 -3.51 20.36
CA TYR A 85 -8.09 -4.24 21.50
C TYR A 85 -8.17 -3.27 22.68
N ALA A 86 -9.36 -2.69 22.88
CA ALA A 86 -9.74 -1.93 24.07
C ALA A 86 -10.18 -2.86 25.20
#